data_AF-A0AA90W5R6-F1
#
_entry.id   AF-A0AA90W5R6-F1
#
_cell.length_a   1.000
_cell.length_b   1.000
_cell.length_c   1.000
_cell.angle_alpha   90.00
_cell.angle_beta   90.00
_cell.angle_gamma   90.00
#
_symmetry.space_group_name_H-M   'P 1'
#
loop_
_entity.id
_entity.type
_entity.pdbx_description
1 polymer ?
#
loop_
_entity_poly.entity_id
_entity_poly.type
_entity_poly.pdbx_seq_one_letter_code
_entity_poly.pdbx_strand_id
1 'polypeptide(L)'
;MTNADFKLLTESLGFYNAEAIRDYFKTIGFNESINVRPIQYWLNGKSVALNMPIPDDVVGHFKNLEQMKFNLSGQEKFIKNGFLYKDKQLMWEKFPELNGLPCTYLNQLMVLVNILHGYREVQYCTSY
;
A
#
# COMPACT_ATOMS: atom_id res chain seq x y z
N MET A 1 -11.01 -5.53 13.82
CA MET A 1 -11.27 -5.57 12.36
C MET A 1 -11.42 -7.03 11.96
N THR A 2 -12.36 -7.40 11.08
CA THR A 2 -12.47 -8.81 10.64
C THR A 2 -11.39 -9.13 9.60
N ASN A 3 -11.08 -10.41 9.38
CA ASN A 3 -10.15 -10.83 8.32
C ASN A 3 -10.64 -10.40 6.93
N ALA A 4 -11.96 -10.38 6.69
CA ALA A 4 -12.53 -9.92 5.44
C ALA A 4 -12.28 -8.41 5.23
N ASP A 5 -12.54 -7.59 6.26
CA ASP A 5 -12.27 -6.14 6.21
C ASP A 5 -10.78 -5.86 6.01
N PHE A 6 -9.92 -6.59 6.71
CA PHE A 6 -8.47 -6.41 6.61
C PHE A 6 -7.93 -6.83 5.23
N LYS A 7 -8.46 -7.92 4.67
CA LYS A 7 -8.15 -8.32 3.30
C LYS A 7 -8.53 -7.22 2.31
N LEU A 8 -9.74 -6.68 2.41
CA LEU A 8 -10.20 -5.60 1.52
C LEU A 8 -9.34 -4.34 1.67
N LEU A 9 -8.99 -3.96 2.90
CA LEU A 9 -8.10 -2.83 3.17
C LEU A 9 -6.71 -3.03 2.55
N THR A 10 -6.10 -4.19 2.75
CA THR A 10 -4.76 -4.47 2.22
C THR A 10 -4.76 -4.54 0.68
N GLU A 11 -5.79 -5.13 0.06
CA GLU A 11 -5.96 -5.14 -1.39
C GLU A 11 -6.20 -3.73 -1.97
N SER A 12 -6.98 -2.88 -1.28
CA SER A 12 -7.22 -1.49 -1.67
C SER A 12 -5.97 -0.61 -1.57
N LEU A 13 -4.93 -1.09 -0.88
CA LEU A 13 -3.61 -0.49 -0.76
C LEU A 13 -2.56 -1.23 -1.61
N GLY A 14 -2.96 -2.21 -2.42
CA GLY A 14 -2.09 -2.87 -3.39
C GLY A 14 -1.27 -4.02 -2.82
N PHE A 15 -1.62 -4.51 -1.64
CA PHE A 15 -1.02 -5.69 -1.01
C PHE A 15 -1.89 -6.93 -1.28
N TYR A 16 -1.55 -7.67 -2.33
CA TYR A 16 -2.39 -8.78 -2.82
C TYR A 16 -2.06 -10.16 -2.22
N ASN A 17 -0.95 -10.29 -1.50
CA ASN A 17 -0.54 -11.54 -0.90
C ASN A 17 0.27 -11.32 0.39
N ALA A 18 0.44 -12.38 1.15
CA ALA A 18 1.07 -12.34 2.47
C ALA A 18 2.57 -12.02 2.39
N GLU A 19 3.23 -12.46 1.32
CA GLU A 19 4.64 -12.19 1.02
C GLU A 19 4.88 -10.69 0.82
N ALA A 20 4.00 -10.00 0.08
CA ALA A 20 4.09 -8.56 -0.15
C ALA A 20 3.99 -7.77 1.16
N ILE A 21 3.10 -8.17 2.08
CA ILE A 21 2.99 -7.55 3.40
C ILE A 21 4.24 -7.83 4.24
N ARG A 22 4.74 -9.07 4.26
CA ARG A 22 5.99 -9.41 4.98
C ARG A 22 7.17 -8.59 4.46
N ASP A 23 7.34 -8.52 3.15
CA ASP A 23 8.48 -7.83 2.54
C ASP A 23 8.42 -6.33 2.78
N TYR A 24 7.22 -5.76 2.76
CA TYR A 24 6.98 -4.39 3.19
C TYR A 24 7.37 -4.16 4.65
N PHE A 25 6.86 -4.99 5.56
CA PHE A 25 7.17 -4.94 7.00
C PHE A 25 8.67 -4.97 7.27
N LYS A 26 9.40 -5.88 6.63
CA LYS A 26 10.87 -5.93 6.68
C LYS A 26 11.53 -4.66 6.15
N THR A 27 11.01 -4.10 5.07
CA THR A 27 11.60 -2.91 4.44
C THR A 27 11.45 -1.66 5.32
N ILE A 28 10.34 -1.53 6.05
CA ILE A 28 10.06 -0.36 6.90
C ILE A 28 10.44 -0.57 8.38
N GLY A 29 11.05 -1.71 8.72
CA GLY A 29 11.42 -2.05 10.09
C GLY A 29 10.25 -2.32 11.04
N PHE A 30 9.06 -2.62 10.51
CA PHE A 30 7.85 -2.90 11.28
C PHE A 30 7.66 -4.41 11.38
N ASN A 31 7.66 -4.99 12.60
CA ASN A 31 7.47 -6.42 12.80
C ASN A 31 8.41 -7.29 11.91
N GLU A 32 9.70 -6.92 11.82
CA GLU A 32 10.69 -7.51 10.88
C GLU A 32 10.81 -9.03 10.94
N SER A 33 10.58 -9.61 12.13
CA SER A 33 10.67 -11.06 12.38
C SER A 33 9.36 -11.81 12.09
N ILE A 34 8.33 -11.14 11.56
CA ILE A 34 7.05 -11.80 11.30
C ILE A 34 7.19 -12.88 10.23
N ASN A 35 6.61 -14.04 10.50
CA ASN A 35 6.48 -15.11 9.53
C ASN A 35 5.29 -14.86 8.59
N VAL A 36 5.34 -15.42 7.38
CA VAL A 36 4.26 -15.30 6.39
C VAL A 36 2.95 -15.93 6.88
N ARG A 37 3.04 -16.97 7.70
CA ARG A 37 1.89 -17.80 8.12
C ARG A 37 0.80 -17.02 8.88
N PRO A 38 1.11 -16.22 9.93
CA PRO A 38 0.13 -15.31 10.53
C PRO A 38 -0.57 -14.40 9.52
N ILE A 39 0.19 -13.82 8.59
CA ILE A 39 -0.33 -12.91 7.56
C ILE A 39 -1.28 -13.66 6.60
N GLN A 40 -0.93 -14.88 6.19
CA GLN A 40 -1.82 -15.73 5.40
C GLN A 40 -3.15 -15.98 6.11
N TYR A 41 -3.14 -16.19 7.43
CA TYR A 41 -4.38 -16.32 8.19
C TYR A 41 -5.20 -15.03 8.21
N TRP A 42 -4.57 -13.87 8.38
CA TRP A 42 -5.24 -12.57 8.35
C TRP A 42 -5.90 -12.29 7.00
N LEU A 43 -5.25 -12.68 5.90
CA LEU A 43 -5.75 -12.53 4.54
C LEU A 43 -6.72 -13.64 4.12
N ASN A 44 -6.82 -14.73 4.89
CA ASN A 44 -7.81 -15.77 4.65
C ASN A 44 -9.14 -15.31 5.25
N GLY A 45 -9.98 -14.70 4.41
CA GLY A 45 -11.28 -14.11 4.78
C GLY A 45 -12.33 -15.10 5.33
N LYS A 46 -11.99 -16.37 5.55
CA LYS A 46 -12.83 -17.35 6.27
C LYS A 46 -12.51 -17.26 7.76
N SER A 47 -13.50 -16.82 8.54
CA SER A 47 -13.59 -16.68 10.01
C SER A 47 -12.27 -16.59 10.77
N VAL A 48 -12.11 -15.53 11.56
CA VAL A 48 -11.07 -15.39 12.59
C VAL A 48 -10.84 -16.75 13.22
N ALA A 49 -9.69 -17.38 12.95
CA ALA A 49 -9.28 -18.50 13.78
C ALA A 49 -9.25 -17.89 15.17
N LEU A 50 -10.18 -18.30 16.05
CA LEU A 50 -10.47 -17.67 17.35
C LEU A 50 -9.22 -17.38 18.21
N ASN A 51 -8.08 -17.97 17.84
CA ASN A 51 -6.81 -17.93 18.54
C ASN A 51 -5.71 -17.08 17.84
N MET A 52 -5.98 -16.42 16.70
CA MET A 52 -5.01 -15.54 16.00
C MET A 52 -5.69 -14.28 15.46
N PRO A 53 -6.09 -13.34 16.34
CA PRO A 53 -6.56 -12.04 15.90
C PRO A 53 -5.46 -11.27 15.14
N ILE A 54 -5.87 -10.35 14.28
CA ILE A 54 -4.95 -9.38 13.66
C ILE A 54 -4.52 -8.40 14.78
N PRO A 55 -3.22 -8.21 15.01
CA PRO A 55 -2.74 -7.26 16.02
C PRO A 55 -3.23 -5.82 15.75
N ASP A 56 -3.55 -5.08 16.81
CA ASP A 56 -4.11 -3.72 16.69
C ASP A 56 -3.13 -2.72 16.06
N ASP A 57 -1.83 -2.90 16.32
CA ASP A 57 -0.75 -2.12 15.69
C ASP A 57 -0.71 -2.36 14.17
N VAL A 58 -0.88 -3.61 13.73
CA VAL A 58 -0.97 -3.97 12.30
C VAL A 58 -2.20 -3.31 11.66
N VAL A 59 -3.36 -3.38 12.32
CA VAL A 59 -4.59 -2.73 11.83
C VAL A 59 -4.41 -1.21 11.76
N GLY A 60 -3.85 -0.61 12.81
CA GLY A 60 -3.57 0.82 12.89
C GLY A 60 -2.62 1.28 11.79
N HIS A 61 -1.57 0.50 11.52
CA HIS A 61 -0.61 0.78 10.47
C HIS A 61 -1.26 0.85 9.08
N PHE A 62 -2.05 -0.15 8.71
CA PHE A 62 -2.73 -0.16 7.40
C PHE A 62 -3.80 0.93 7.27
N LYS A 63 -4.52 1.26 8.35
CA LYS A 63 -5.43 2.42 8.35
C LYS A 63 -4.69 3.74 8.14
N ASN A 64 -3.52 3.89 8.77
CA ASN A 64 -2.68 5.06 8.57
C ASN A 64 -2.19 5.15 7.12
N LEU A 65 -1.83 4.02 6.49
CA LEU A 65 -1.49 3.99 5.07
C LEU A 65 -2.64 4.39 4.15
N GLU A 66 -3.86 3.98 4.48
CA GLU A 66 -5.06 4.39 3.74
C GLU A 66 -5.30 5.90 3.87
N GLN A 67 -5.26 6.43 5.09
CA GLN A 67 -5.40 7.87 5.32
C GLN A 67 -4.29 8.67 4.63
N MET A 68 -3.05 8.17 4.69
CA MET A 68 -1.91 8.75 4.00
C MET A 68 -2.17 8.80 2.49
N LYS A 69 -2.68 7.72 1.88
CA LYS A 69 -3.02 7.68 0.45
C LYS A 69 -3.96 8.83 0.05
N PHE A 70 -5.03 9.05 0.82
CA PHE A 70 -5.98 10.14 0.58
C PHE A 70 -5.37 11.52 0.81
N ASN A 71 -4.58 11.69 1.86
CA ASN A 71 -3.91 12.96 2.15
C ASN A 71 -2.91 13.34 1.06
N LEU A 72 -2.16 12.36 0.54
CA LEU A 72 -1.19 12.55 -0.53
C LEU A 72 -1.88 12.85 -1.86
N SER A 73 -3.03 12.21 -2.15
CA SER A 73 -3.68 12.41 -3.45
C SER A 73 -4.11 13.85 -3.74
N GLY A 74 -4.33 14.66 -2.70
CA GLY A 74 -4.65 16.08 -2.82
C GLY A 74 -3.46 17.03 -2.88
N GLN A 75 -2.22 16.55 -2.73
CA GLN A 75 -1.05 17.44 -2.73
C GLN A 75 -0.57 17.74 -4.15
N GLU A 76 -0.26 19.01 -4.41
CA GLU A 76 0.12 19.52 -5.73
C GLU A 76 1.29 18.75 -6.36
N LYS A 77 2.25 18.29 -5.56
CA LYS A 77 3.40 17.50 -6.04
C LYS A 77 2.99 16.17 -6.67
N PHE A 78 1.93 15.52 -6.18
CA PHE A 78 1.44 14.28 -6.80
C PHE A 78 0.55 14.58 -8.00
N ILE A 79 -0.28 15.63 -7.92
CA ILE A 79 -1.12 16.10 -9.04
C ILE A 79 -0.26 16.42 -10.26
N LYS A 80 0.88 17.12 -10.07
CA LYS A 80 1.82 17.44 -11.15
C LYS A 80 2.55 16.22 -11.72
N ASN A 81 2.56 15.10 -11.00
CA ASN A 81 3.37 13.92 -11.31
C ASN A 81 2.55 12.62 -11.32
N GLY A 82 1.27 12.70 -11.73
CA GLY A 82 0.31 11.58 -11.81
C GLY A 82 0.61 10.56 -12.91
N PHE A 83 1.86 10.11 -13.02
CA PHE A 83 2.31 9.09 -13.96
C PHE A 83 2.26 7.70 -13.32
N LEU A 84 2.14 6.65 -14.12
CA LEU A 84 2.39 5.29 -13.63
C LEU A 84 3.89 5.01 -13.64
N TYR A 85 4.37 4.38 -12.57
CA TYR A 85 5.78 4.03 -12.42
C TYR A 85 5.95 2.54 -12.63
N LYS A 86 6.92 2.16 -13.48
CA LYS A 86 7.29 0.75 -13.70
C LYS A 86 8.20 0.24 -12.58
N ASP A 87 8.97 1.13 -11.98
CA ASP A 87 9.89 0.84 -10.89
C ASP A 87 9.53 1.71 -9.67
N LYS A 88 9.43 1.07 -8.51
CA LYS A 88 9.23 1.74 -7.22
C LYS A 88 10.41 2.63 -6.84
N GLN A 89 11.63 2.29 -7.26
CA GLN A 89 12.83 3.08 -6.95
C GLN A 89 12.74 4.50 -7.53
N LEU A 90 12.33 4.63 -8.80
CA LEU A 90 12.12 5.93 -9.44
C LEU A 90 11.12 6.80 -8.67
N MET A 91 10.10 6.18 -8.08
CA MET A 91 9.11 6.89 -7.29
C MET A 91 9.64 7.26 -5.91
N TRP A 92 10.44 6.40 -5.27
CA TRP A 92 11.08 6.68 -3.98
C TRP A 92 12.12 7.79 -4.08
N GLU A 93 12.88 7.86 -5.17
CA GLU A 93 13.82 8.96 -5.43
C GLU A 93 13.11 10.30 -5.52
N LYS A 94 11.93 10.30 -6.16
CA LYS A 94 11.12 11.51 -6.36
C LYS A 94 10.26 11.88 -5.15
N PHE A 95 9.81 10.88 -4.40
CA PHE A 95 8.97 11.00 -3.22
C PHE A 95 9.52 10.12 -2.10
N PRO A 96 10.56 10.58 -1.39
CA PRO A 96 11.21 9.81 -0.33
C PRO A 96 10.27 9.37 0.80
N GLU A 97 9.18 10.12 1.03
CA GLU A 97 8.14 9.77 1.99
C GLU A 97 7.37 8.48 1.63
N LEU A 98 7.52 7.97 0.40
CA LEU A 98 6.91 6.73 -0.06
C LEU A 98 7.86 5.54 -0.02
N ASN A 99 9.08 5.73 0.48
CA ASN A 99 10.09 4.69 0.56
C ASN A 99 9.56 3.45 1.31
N GLY A 100 9.86 2.28 0.76
CA GLY A 100 9.41 1.00 1.27
C GLY A 100 8.05 0.55 0.73
N LEU A 101 7.20 1.44 0.22
CA LEU A 101 5.88 1.07 -0.31
C LEU A 101 5.99 0.31 -1.65
N PRO A 102 5.16 -0.73 -1.87
CA PRO A 102 5.22 -1.51 -3.10
C PRO A 102 4.74 -0.70 -4.31
N CYS A 103 5.26 -1.03 -5.50
CA CYS A 103 4.88 -0.40 -6.78
C CYS A 103 3.36 -0.39 -7.02
N THR A 104 2.65 -1.41 -6.54
CA THR A 104 1.18 -1.48 -6.61
C THR A 104 0.49 -0.41 -5.77
N TYR A 105 0.90 -0.19 -4.51
CA TYR A 105 0.41 0.90 -3.67
C TYR A 105 0.63 2.26 -4.36
N LEU A 106 1.86 2.44 -4.84
CA LEU A 106 2.32 3.65 -5.51
C LEU A 106 1.47 3.97 -6.75
N ASN A 107 1.24 2.98 -7.60
CA ASN A 107 0.39 3.14 -8.78
C ASN A 107 -1.08 3.36 -8.42
N GLN A 108 -1.60 2.74 -7.36
CA GLN A 108 -2.96 3.03 -6.88
C GLN A 108 -3.11 4.48 -6.40
N LEU A 109 -2.11 5.06 -5.74
CA LEU A 109 -2.09 6.48 -5.40
C LEU A 109 -2.17 7.34 -6.66
N MET A 110 -1.37 7.02 -7.69
CA MET A 110 -1.36 7.78 -8.95
C MET A 110 -2.68 7.66 -9.72
N VAL A 111 -3.31 6.48 -9.70
CA VAL A 111 -4.67 6.29 -10.24
C VAL A 111 -5.67 7.16 -9.49
N LEU A 112 -5.63 7.17 -8.16
CA LEU A 112 -6.52 8.00 -7.34
C LEU A 112 -6.34 9.50 -7.65
N VAL A 113 -5.10 9.98 -7.74
CA VAL A 113 -4.78 11.37 -8.12
C VAL A 113 -5.41 11.73 -9.47
N ASN A 114 -5.26 10.87 -10.49
CA ASN A 114 -5.83 11.12 -11.82
C ASN A 114 -7.37 11.10 -11.82
N ILE A 115 -8.00 10.22 -11.02
CA ILE A 115 -9.46 10.19 -10.86
C ILE A 115 -9.96 11.50 -10.23
N LEU A 116 -9.27 12.02 -9.21
CA LEU A 116 -9.72 13.20 -8.46
C LEU A 116 -9.43 14.53 -9.17
N HIS A 117 -8.32 14.64 -9.90
CA HIS A 117 -7.81 15.93 -10.41
C HIS A 117 -7.77 16.05 -11.94
N GLY A 118 -8.33 15.08 -12.65
CA GLY A 118 -8.58 15.13 -14.09
C GLY A 118 -7.63 14.30 -14.94
N TYR A 119 -8.18 13.75 -16.02
CA TYR A 119 -7.49 12.93 -17.03
C TYR A 119 -6.38 13.73 -17.72
N ARG A 120 -5.18 13.76 -17.16
CA ARG A 120 -3.99 13.74 -18.01
C ARG A 120 -3.89 12.31 -18.53
N GLU A 121 -3.64 12.13 -19.82
CA GLU A 121 -3.39 10.78 -20.37
C GLU A 121 -2.43 10.07 -19.42
N VAL A 122 -2.83 8.90 -18.91
CA VAL A 122 -2.04 8.15 -17.94
C VAL A 122 -0.79 7.67 -18.68
N GLN A 123 0.25 8.49 -18.62
CA GLN A 123 1.53 8.23 -19.25
C GLN A 123 2.39 7.46 -18.24
N TYR A 124 3.16 6.49 -18.73
CA TYR A 124 4.21 5.90 -17.92
C TYR A 124 5.32 6.91 -17.71
N CYS A 125 5.89 6.96 -16.51
CA CYS A 125 7.12 7.71 -16.29
C CYS A 125 8.23 7.05 -17.11
N THR A 126 8.60 7.68 -18.22
CA THR A 126 9.76 7.33 -19.03
C THR A 126 10.94 8.14 -18.53
N SER A 127 11.70 7.61 -17.57
CA SER A 127 13.02 8.15 -17.26
C SER A 127 13.95 7.85 -18.43
N TYR A 128 14.69 8.85 -18.91
CA TYR A 128 15.83 8.70 -19.82
C TYR A 128 17.05 8.16 -19.06
#